data_AF-A0A4Y9FK37-F1
#
_entry.id   AF-A0A4Y9FK37-F1
#
_cell.length_a   1.000
_cell.length_b   1.000
_cell.length_c   1.000
_cell.angle_alpha   90.00
_cell.angle_beta   90.00
_cell.angle_gamma   90.00
#
_symmetry.space_group_name_H-M   'P 1'
#
loop_
_entity.id
_entity.type
_entity.pdbx_description
1 polymer ?
#
loop_
_entity_poly.entity_id
_entity_poly.type
_entity_poly.pdbx_seq_one_letter_code
_entity_poly.pdbx_strand_id
1 'polypeptide(L)' 'LDQLCLAEGHYFLPLPPYSPELNPIEKAWANLKRAITELLKTCKTVNESLLYYFKTQ' A
#
# COMPACT_ATOMS: atom_id res chain seq x y z
N LEU A 1 -9.22 20.20 -6.14
CA LEU A 1 -8.90 18.78 -5.96
C LEU A 1 -10.13 18.11 -5.36
N ASP A 2 -10.44 16.88 -5.80
CA ASP A 2 -11.36 15.93 -5.12
C ASP A 2 -12.88 15.98 -5.36
N GLN A 3 -13.36 16.55 -6.47
CA GLN A 3 -14.81 16.53 -6.80
C GLN A 3 -15.39 15.11 -6.86
N LEU A 4 -14.64 14.13 -7.39
CA LEU A 4 -15.06 12.72 -7.42
C LEU A 4 -15.13 12.12 -6.01
N CYS A 5 -14.13 12.37 -5.17
CA CYS A 5 -14.13 11.85 -3.80
C CYS A 5 -15.28 12.44 -2.98
N LEU A 6 -15.56 13.74 -3.14
CA LEU A 6 -16.69 14.39 -2.49
C LEU A 6 -18.04 13.86 -2.99
N ALA A 7 -18.17 13.61 -4.30
CA ALA A 7 -19.37 13.02 -4.89
C ALA A 7 -19.66 11.61 -4.32
N GLU A 8 -18.61 10.85 -4.04
CA GLU A 8 -18.70 9.52 -3.41
C GLU A 8 -18.72 9.56 -1.87
N GLY A 9 -18.82 10.75 -1.25
CA GLY A 9 -18.90 10.90 0.21
C GLY A 9 -17.60 10.61 0.95
N HIS A 10 -16.45 10.59 0.27
CA HIS A 10 -15.15 10.43 0.87
C HIS A 10 -14.59 11.76 1.37
N TYR A 11 -13.93 11.70 2.53
CA TYR A 11 -13.26 12.84 3.16
C TYR A 11 -11.77 12.57 3.31
N PHE A 12 -10.97 13.61 3.15
CA PHE A 12 -9.52 13.55 3.25
C PHE A 12 -9.09 13.69 4.71
N LEU A 13 -8.25 12.76 5.15
CA LEU A 13 -7.58 12.89 6.44
C LEU A 13 -6.47 13.95 6.32
N PRO A 14 -6.49 15.03 7.13
CA PRO A 14 -5.41 16.00 7.13
C PRO A 14 -4.15 15.34 7.72
N LEU A 15 -3.10 15.25 6.91
CA LEU A 15 -1.79 14.79 7.33
C LEU A 15 -0.84 15.99 7.43
N PRO A 16 -0.06 16.09 8.52
CA PRO A 16 0.93 17.14 8.62
C PRO A 16 2.05 16.92 7.57
N PRO A 17 2.64 18.00 7.05
CA PRO A 17 3.70 17.89 6.07
C PRO A 17 4.93 17.20 6.69
N TYR A 18 5.61 16.37 5.89
CA TYR A 18 6.82 15.63 6.28
C TYR A 18 6.65 14.66 7.46
N SER A 19 5.44 14.19 7.74
CA SER A 19 5.16 13.13 8.73
C SER A 19 4.78 11.79 8.08
N PRO A 20 5.71 11.12 7.37
CA PRO A 20 5.44 9.82 6.75
C PRO A 20 5.05 8.76 7.78
N GLU A 21 5.53 8.88 9.02
CA GLU A 21 5.18 7.99 10.14
C GLU A 21 3.70 8.01 10.50
N LEU A 22 2.99 9.10 10.19
CA LEU A 22 1.55 9.25 10.44
C LEU A 22 0.70 8.80 9.26
N ASN A 23 1.29 8.59 8.07
CA ASN A 23 0.56 8.16 6.89
C ASN A 23 0.49 6.62 6.85
N PRO A 24 -0.69 6.00 7.06
CA PRO A 24 -0.79 4.55 7.15
C PRO A 24 -0.31 3.81 5.89
N ILE A 25 -0.38 4.47 4.72
CA ILE A 25 0.07 3.87 3.45
C ILE A 25 1.58 3.60 3.46
N GLU A 26 2.38 4.42 4.14
CA GLU A 26 3.84 4.23 4.23
C GLU A 26 4.17 2.93 4.96
N LYS A 27 3.46 2.67 6.07
CA LYS A 27 3.58 1.41 6.82
C LYS A 27 3.12 0.21 5.99
N ALA A 28 2.03 0.36 5.24
CA ALA A 28 1.54 -0.69 4.35
C ALA A 28 2.59 -1.02 3.27
N TRP A 29 3.19 -0.02 2.62
CA TRP A 29 4.26 -0.21 1.65
C TRP A 29 5.51 -0.84 2.24
N ALA A 30 5.91 -0.45 3.46
CA ALA A 30 7.05 -1.08 4.14
C ALA A 30 6.82 -2.58 4.37
N ASN A 31 5.63 -2.96 4.86
CA ASN A 31 5.25 -4.36 5.07
C ASN A 31 5.17 -5.13 3.76
N LEU A 32 4.55 -4.55 2.73
CA LEU A 32 4.43 -5.17 1.41
C LEU A 32 5.81 -5.41 0.79
N LYS A 33 6.69 -4.40 0.76
CA LYS A 33 8.05 -4.54 0.22
C LYS A 33 8.79 -5.69 0.90
N ARG A 34 8.76 -5.77 2.23
CA ARG A 34 9.39 -6.87 2.97
C ARG A 34 8.83 -8.23 2.55
N ALA A 35 7.51 -8.37 2.49
CA ALA A 35 6.87 -9.63 2.09
C ALA A 35 7.22 -10.04 0.64
N ILE A 36 7.20 -9.09 -0.29
CA ILE A 36 7.55 -9.35 -1.69
C ILE A 36 9.02 -9.70 -1.84
N THR A 37 9.94 -9.06 -1.12
CA THR A 37 11.36 -9.43 -1.13
C THR A 37 11.58 -10.87 -0.67
N GLU A 38 10.84 -11.34 0.33
CA GLU A 38 10.91 -12.74 0.76
C GLU A 38 10.29 -13.70 -0.27
N LEU A 39 9.15 -13.34 -0.85
CA LEU A 39 8.48 -14.15 -1.88
C LEU A 39 9.29 -14.23 -3.17
N LEU A 40 10.05 -13.21 -3.54
CA LEU A 40 10.93 -13.24 -4.71
C LEU A 40 12.07 -14.26 -4.59
N LYS A 41 12.31 -14.83 -3.41
CA LYS A 41 13.22 -15.98 -3.25
C LYS A 41 12.63 -17.28 -3.82
N THR A 42 11.31 -17.34 -3.98
CA THR A 42 10.57 -18.53 -4.45
C THR A 42 9.80 -18.26 -5.75
N CYS A 43 9.14 -17.12 -5.87
CA CYS A 43 8.46 -16.63 -7.06
C CYS A 43 9.46 -16.03 -8.06
N LYS A 44 9.18 -16.18 -9.37
CA LYS A 44 10.11 -15.72 -10.42
C LYS A 44 9.92 -14.25 -10.76
N THR A 45 8.76 -13.68 -10.46
CA THR A 45 8.44 -12.29 -10.78
C THR A 45 7.79 -11.56 -9.62
N VAL A 46 7.90 -10.22 -9.65
CA VAL A 46 7.20 -9.34 -8.70
C VAL A 46 5.69 -9.53 -8.81
N ASN A 47 5.17 -9.72 -10.03
CA ASN A 47 3.73 -9.85 -10.25
C ASN A 47 3.17 -11.15 -9.64
N GLU A 48 3.88 -12.27 -9.80
CA GLU A 48 3.52 -13.53 -9.13
C GLU A 48 3.58 -13.39 -7.61
N SER A 49 4.62 -12.72 -7.09
CA SER A 49 4.79 -12.48 -5.66
C SER A 49 3.64 -11.62 -5.09
N LEU A 50 3.24 -10.57 -5.81
CA LEU A 50 2.11 -9.71 -5.45
C LEU A 50 0.80 -10.48 -5.47
N LEU A 51 0.55 -11.24 -6.54
CA LEU A 51 -0.65 -12.06 -6.68
C LEU A 51 -0.74 -13.11 -5.56
N TYR A 52 0.37 -13.74 -5.20
CA TYR A 52 0.42 -14.69 -4.10
C TYR A 52 0.15 -14.00 -2.75
N TYR A 53 0.84 -12.89 -2.48
CA TYR A 53 0.67 -12.12 -1.24
C TYR A 53 -0.78 -11.70 -1.02
N PHE A 54 -1.44 -11.11 -2.02
CA PHE A 54 -2.83 -10.65 -1.89
C PHE A 54 -3.88 -11.77 -1.93
N LYS A 55 -3.52 -12.98 -2.40
CA LYS A 55 -4.42 -14.16 -2.34
C LYS A 55 -4.34 -14.92 -1.02
N THR A 56 -3.24 -14.75 -0.28
CA THR A 56 -2.96 -15.50 0.95
C THR A 56 -3.13 -14.68 2.22
N GLN A 57 -3.35 -13.36 2.10
CA GLN A 57 -3.92 -12.51 3.14
C GLN A 57 -5.44 -12.70 3.19
#